data_AF-W5MUV3-F1
#
_entry.id   AF-W5MUV3-F1
#
_cell.length_a   1.000
_cell.length_b   1.000
_cell.length_c   1.000
_cell.angle_alpha   90.00
_cell.angle_beta   90.00
_cell.angle_gamma   90.00
#
_symmetry.space_group_name_H-M   'P 1'
#
loop_
_entity.id
_entity.type
_entity.pdbx_description
1 polymer ?
#
loop_
_entity_poly.entity_id
_entity_poly.type
_entity_poly.pdbx_seq_one_letter_code
_entity_poly.pdbx_strand_id
1 'polypeptide(L)'
;AMVEHGGLDITCLNRNCHNSAAPTLGKEKKIFRNFKTSFTNDYPQKNAEIISGQYGVNLLLVGVSLMFSLSHRGSSVKEEHLLSFLITLMVLQLMWMLWYVIRKDSQNSPVLEKDVQAGTSWLRGGLTLLALISLIMDAFRIGHFVGYKACLSAAVGVYPVIHAVHTISQVHFLWFHIKDVIKTSETFERFGVIHAVFTNLLLWCNGVMSEAEHFLNEHKRRLSSLGYVNGTLDKDDDPQCNCTTNACSTFSNTLYYLFPFNIEYHIFVSVMLFVMWKNIGRTIDYQRNHKGVIRTTDLVIGPILGLIAFASTIAVLVIYIMHIEDSVETRELAIAMFYWYGIVMLIFMCAAGSIGLLIFRSDNLPLDYSKNPSRKLDTDLLFGSSIGSWLISWCSIIAVISAESFPKYRWTNFTYSLLVILEKYIQNLFIIESLYRKQSVSEKDQTETRAEVLSVTGSSNLSLAPPYNGIINRAFEDQDKVCASLENDQEGNRQVYSYPRRLPEVSISAPKRRSAKLNKRRKALKNIAVFLFLCNISLWILPAFGCRPQYDNGLEEETFGVTTWTTILNFAMPMSLFYRMHSVASLFEVLRKV
;
A
#
# COMPACT_ATOMS: atom_id res chain seq x y z
N ALA A 1 -32.13 14.54 -86.24
CA ALA A 1 -31.43 15.83 -86.15
C ALA A 1 -29.95 15.55 -86.00
N MET A 2 -29.16 16.04 -86.98
CA MET A 2 -27.72 16.34 -87.03
C MET A 2 -26.74 15.42 -86.24
N VAL A 3 -25.87 14.61 -86.89
CA VAL A 3 -24.60 14.99 -87.60
C VAL A 3 -23.57 15.48 -86.55
N GLU A 4 -22.35 14.96 -86.35
CA GLU A 4 -21.35 14.36 -87.25
C GLU A 4 -20.19 13.66 -86.49
N HIS A 5 -19.35 12.97 -87.28
CA HIS A 5 -18.07 12.28 -87.05
C HIS A 5 -17.05 12.92 -86.09
N GLY A 6 -16.22 12.14 -85.37
CA GLY A 6 -14.96 11.51 -85.85
C GLY A 6 -13.80 12.23 -85.12
N GLY A 7 -12.91 11.59 -84.37
CA GLY A 7 -11.89 10.65 -84.83
C GLY A 7 -10.49 11.29 -84.63
N LEU A 8 -9.65 10.61 -83.85
CA LEU A 8 -8.18 10.70 -83.71
C LEU A 8 -7.48 11.85 -82.95
N ASP A 9 -6.71 11.40 -81.95
CA ASP A 9 -5.31 11.70 -81.61
C ASP A 9 -4.70 13.02 -82.08
N ILE A 10 -3.98 13.71 -81.16
CA ILE A 10 -2.55 14.04 -81.35
C ILE A 10 -1.96 14.74 -80.11
N THR A 11 -0.70 14.36 -79.92
CA THR A 11 0.37 14.74 -78.99
C THR A 11 0.64 16.22 -78.72
N CYS A 12 1.09 16.49 -77.48
CA CYS A 12 2.11 17.46 -77.01
C CYS A 12 2.38 18.77 -77.78
N LEU A 13 2.31 19.93 -77.08
CA LEU A 13 3.49 20.79 -76.81
C LEU A 13 3.19 22.01 -75.89
N ASN A 14 3.81 21.95 -74.71
CA ASN A 14 4.46 23.00 -73.90
C ASN A 14 4.32 24.49 -74.30
N ARG A 15 3.81 25.36 -73.39
CA ARG A 15 4.49 26.60 -72.94
C ARG A 15 3.82 27.28 -71.72
N ASN A 16 4.57 27.34 -70.62
CA ASN A 16 4.62 28.31 -69.51
C ASN A 16 3.37 29.07 -69.04
N CYS A 17 3.02 28.89 -67.77
CA CYS A 17 2.84 29.99 -66.81
C CYS A 17 2.99 29.50 -65.35
N HIS A 18 3.72 30.26 -64.54
CA HIS A 18 3.96 30.06 -63.10
C HIS A 18 2.66 30.13 -62.28
N ASN A 19 2.44 29.19 -61.34
CA ASN A 19 2.22 29.45 -59.90
C ASN A 19 1.78 28.19 -59.11
N SER A 20 2.52 27.94 -58.02
CA SER A 20 2.09 27.49 -56.68
C SER A 20 1.29 26.17 -56.46
N ALA A 21 2.00 25.22 -55.82
CA ALA A 21 1.58 24.35 -54.69
C ALA A 21 0.44 23.31 -54.84
N ALA A 22 0.81 22.01 -54.81
CA ALA A 22 0.54 21.06 -53.69
C ALA A 22 0.54 19.57 -54.13
N PRO A 23 1.32 18.68 -53.49
CA PRO A 23 1.10 17.24 -53.53
C PRO A 23 0.91 16.68 -52.10
N THR A 24 -0.33 16.62 -51.61
CA THR A 24 -0.63 15.99 -50.31
C THR A 24 -1.97 15.25 -50.32
N LEU A 25 -2.10 14.19 -51.13
CA LEU A 25 -3.24 13.25 -51.03
C LEU A 25 -2.82 11.77 -50.86
N GLY A 26 -1.53 11.51 -50.67
CA GLY A 26 -1.00 10.15 -50.38
C GLY A 26 -0.55 9.94 -48.94
N LYS A 27 -0.12 11.00 -48.24
CA LYS A 27 0.42 10.92 -46.87
C LYS A 27 -0.68 10.87 -45.80
N GLU A 28 -1.83 11.51 -46.01
CA GLU A 28 -2.94 11.49 -45.05
C GLU A 28 -3.55 10.10 -44.89
N LYS A 29 -3.77 9.34 -45.98
CA LYS A 29 -4.31 7.97 -45.88
C LYS A 29 -3.36 7.02 -45.14
N LYS A 30 -2.04 7.23 -45.21
CA LYS A 30 -1.03 6.40 -44.51
C LYS A 30 -0.90 6.81 -43.03
N ILE A 31 -1.01 8.10 -42.73
CA ILE A 31 -1.07 8.61 -41.35
C ILE A 31 -2.38 8.18 -40.68
N PHE A 32 -3.53 8.27 -41.36
CA PHE A 32 -4.81 7.82 -40.82
C PHE A 32 -4.87 6.29 -40.65
N ARG A 33 -4.22 5.50 -41.52
CA ARG A 33 -4.07 4.06 -41.29
C ARG A 33 -3.18 3.77 -40.09
N ASN A 34 -2.03 4.44 -39.97
CA ASN A 34 -1.10 4.28 -38.84
C ASN A 34 -1.68 4.78 -37.51
N PHE A 35 -2.50 5.83 -37.54
CA PHE A 35 -3.23 6.35 -36.37
C PHE A 35 -4.40 5.41 -36.02
N LYS A 36 -5.13 4.90 -37.03
CA LYS A 36 -6.19 3.91 -36.82
C LYS A 36 -5.66 2.58 -36.30
N THR A 37 -4.44 2.14 -36.68
CA THR A 37 -3.77 0.94 -36.13
C THR A 37 -3.12 1.16 -34.76
N SER A 38 -2.65 2.38 -34.46
CA SER A 38 -2.13 2.72 -33.12
C SER A 38 -3.25 2.81 -32.07
N PHE A 39 -4.43 3.29 -32.48
CA PHE A 39 -5.62 3.35 -31.62
C PHE A 39 -6.43 2.05 -31.56
N THR A 40 -6.10 0.97 -32.27
CA THR A 40 -6.93 -0.27 -32.22
C THR A 40 -6.45 -1.31 -31.21
N ASN A 41 -5.16 -1.33 -30.84
CA ASN A 41 -4.66 -2.35 -29.91
C ASN A 41 -4.84 -1.96 -28.43
N ASP A 42 -4.77 -0.68 -28.07
CA ASP A 42 -4.93 -0.18 -26.68
C ASP A 42 -6.39 0.16 -26.28
N TYR A 43 -7.28 0.31 -27.27
CA TYR A 43 -8.67 0.75 -27.08
C TYR A 43 -9.61 -0.33 -26.48
N PRO A 44 -9.54 -1.62 -26.83
CA PRO A 44 -10.38 -2.64 -26.18
C PRO A 44 -9.98 -2.91 -24.73
N GLN A 45 -8.69 -2.81 -24.40
CA GLN A 45 -8.20 -3.02 -23.04
C GLN A 45 -8.66 -1.91 -22.10
N LYS A 46 -8.48 -0.63 -22.43
CA LYS A 46 -8.94 0.47 -21.54
C LYS A 46 -10.45 0.44 -21.31
N ASN A 47 -11.24 0.03 -22.31
CA ASN A 47 -12.68 -0.11 -22.14
C ASN A 47 -13.05 -1.27 -21.20
N ALA A 48 -12.39 -2.43 -21.31
CA ALA A 48 -12.59 -3.53 -20.36
C ALA A 48 -12.23 -3.13 -18.93
N GLU A 49 -11.16 -2.32 -18.74
CA GLU A 49 -10.81 -1.75 -17.44
C GLU A 49 -11.95 -0.86 -16.91
N ILE A 50 -12.43 0.11 -17.70
CA ILE A 50 -13.49 1.03 -17.30
C ILE A 50 -14.79 0.28 -16.96
N ILE A 51 -15.21 -0.66 -17.80
CA ILE A 51 -16.47 -1.41 -17.60
C ILE A 51 -16.37 -2.30 -16.37
N SER A 52 -15.24 -3.00 -16.18
CA SER A 52 -15.04 -3.82 -14.97
C SER A 52 -15.04 -2.95 -13.71
N GLY A 53 -14.44 -1.76 -13.75
CA GLY A 53 -14.49 -0.78 -12.67
C GLY A 53 -15.91 -0.29 -12.37
N GLN A 54 -16.70 0.03 -13.41
CA GLN A 54 -18.10 0.44 -13.26
C GLN A 54 -18.96 -0.67 -12.62
N TYR A 55 -18.79 -1.92 -13.06
CA TYR A 55 -19.43 -3.07 -12.44
C TYR A 55 -19.13 -3.15 -10.95
N GLY A 56 -17.85 -3.05 -10.58
CA GLY A 56 -17.41 -3.10 -9.21
C GLY A 56 -17.96 -1.96 -8.33
N VAL A 57 -17.97 -0.73 -8.84
CA VAL A 57 -18.56 0.43 -8.13
C VAL A 57 -20.05 0.23 -7.91
N ASN A 58 -20.80 -0.24 -8.93
CA ASN A 58 -22.22 -0.55 -8.75
C ASN A 58 -22.44 -1.66 -7.72
N LEU A 59 -21.58 -2.68 -7.70
CA LEU A 59 -21.64 -3.74 -6.69
C LEU A 59 -21.48 -3.19 -5.27
N LEU A 60 -20.52 -2.28 -5.06
CA LEU A 60 -20.34 -1.58 -3.78
C LEU A 60 -21.58 -0.77 -3.39
N LEU A 61 -22.12 0.01 -4.33
CA LEU A 61 -23.29 0.86 -4.09
C LEU A 61 -24.51 0.04 -3.68
N VAL A 62 -24.74 -1.11 -4.30
CA VAL A 62 -25.83 -2.03 -3.90
C VAL A 62 -25.64 -2.51 -2.46
N GLY A 63 -24.44 -2.99 -2.12
CA GLY A 63 -24.17 -3.50 -0.78
C GLY A 63 -24.22 -2.42 0.31
N VAL A 64 -23.68 -1.23 0.06
CA VAL A 64 -23.77 -0.08 0.98
C VAL A 64 -25.23 0.37 1.15
N SER A 65 -26.03 0.33 0.08
CA SER A 65 -27.45 0.66 0.15
C SER A 65 -28.24 -0.33 1.03
N LEU A 66 -27.91 -1.62 0.97
CA LEU A 66 -28.47 -2.64 1.88
C LEU A 66 -28.07 -2.36 3.34
N MET A 67 -26.80 -2.03 3.59
CA MET A 67 -26.33 -1.66 4.94
C MET A 67 -27.01 -0.40 5.48
N PHE A 68 -27.21 0.61 4.63
CA PHE A 68 -27.92 1.82 5.02
C PHE A 68 -29.39 1.52 5.39
N SER A 69 -30.04 0.64 4.63
CA SER A 69 -31.41 0.20 4.94
C SER A 69 -31.50 -0.54 6.29
N LEU A 70 -30.47 -1.26 6.70
CA LEU A 70 -30.42 -1.95 8.00
C LEU A 70 -30.31 -0.97 9.17
N SER A 71 -29.70 0.20 8.95
CA SER A 71 -29.54 1.23 9.99
C SER A 71 -30.87 1.88 10.38
N HIS A 72 -31.92 1.77 9.55
CA HIS A 72 -33.22 2.38 9.80
C HIS A 72 -34.18 1.41 10.53
N ARG A 73 -34.65 1.80 11.73
CA ARG A 73 -35.65 1.04 12.50
C ARG A 73 -36.93 0.84 11.67
N GLY A 74 -37.38 -0.41 11.53
CA GLY A 74 -38.63 -0.76 10.84
C GLY A 74 -38.51 -1.01 9.33
N SER A 75 -37.30 -1.12 8.78
CA SER A 75 -37.15 -1.49 7.37
C SER A 75 -37.53 -2.96 7.13
N SER A 76 -38.01 -3.27 5.92
CA SER A 76 -38.27 -4.65 5.49
C SER A 76 -36.98 -5.48 5.35
N VAL A 77 -35.82 -4.80 5.34
CA VAL A 77 -34.52 -5.43 5.13
C VAL A 77 -33.94 -5.87 6.48
N LYS A 78 -33.85 -7.19 6.69
CA LYS A 78 -33.22 -7.82 7.85
C LYS A 78 -31.76 -8.20 7.59
N GLU A 79 -30.99 -8.40 8.67
CA GLU A 79 -29.57 -8.79 8.62
C GLU A 79 -29.35 -10.04 7.74
N GLU A 80 -30.27 -11.01 7.80
CA GLU A 80 -30.24 -12.23 6.99
C GLU A 80 -30.19 -11.97 5.48
N HIS A 81 -30.78 -10.88 4.99
CA HIS A 81 -30.74 -10.52 3.57
C HIS A 81 -29.36 -9.98 3.17
N LEU A 82 -28.73 -9.18 4.04
CA LEU A 82 -27.35 -8.72 3.81
C LEU A 82 -26.38 -9.90 3.84
N LEU A 83 -26.49 -10.79 4.83
CA LEU A 83 -25.64 -11.98 4.90
C LEU A 83 -25.83 -12.88 3.68
N SER A 84 -27.06 -13.08 3.21
CA SER A 84 -27.35 -13.86 2.00
C SER A 84 -26.75 -13.22 0.74
N PHE A 85 -26.81 -11.89 0.63
CA PHE A 85 -26.14 -11.15 -0.45
C PHE A 85 -24.64 -11.37 -0.42
N LEU A 86 -23.98 -11.21 0.74
CA LEU A 86 -22.54 -11.42 0.89
C LEU A 86 -22.12 -12.87 0.60
N ILE A 87 -22.90 -13.86 1.05
CA ILE A 87 -22.69 -15.29 0.72
C ILE A 87 -22.70 -15.48 -0.80
N THR A 88 -23.67 -14.89 -1.49
CA THR A 88 -23.78 -15.00 -2.95
C THR A 88 -22.53 -14.44 -3.65
N LEU A 89 -22.01 -13.30 -3.20
CA LEU A 89 -20.76 -12.73 -3.72
C LEU A 89 -19.56 -13.65 -3.47
N MET A 90 -19.41 -14.18 -2.27
CA MET A 90 -18.32 -15.10 -1.94
C MET A 90 -18.37 -16.39 -2.78
N VAL A 91 -19.56 -16.94 -3.00
CA VAL A 91 -19.75 -18.13 -3.86
C VAL A 91 -19.40 -17.84 -5.31
N LEU A 92 -19.85 -16.70 -5.87
CA LEU A 92 -19.47 -16.28 -7.22
C LEU A 92 -17.95 -16.10 -7.36
N GLN A 93 -17.30 -15.50 -6.35
CA GLN A 93 -15.85 -15.37 -6.32
C GLN A 93 -15.16 -16.74 -6.23
N LEU A 94 -15.65 -17.67 -5.40
CA LEU A 94 -15.12 -19.03 -5.29
C LEU A 94 -15.21 -19.79 -6.62
N MET A 95 -16.35 -19.70 -7.30
CA MET A 95 -16.54 -20.30 -8.63
C MET A 95 -15.55 -19.73 -9.65
N TRP A 96 -15.33 -18.41 -9.64
CA TRP A 96 -14.36 -17.76 -10.51
C TRP A 96 -12.91 -18.20 -10.20
N MET A 97 -12.52 -18.23 -8.91
CA MET A 97 -11.17 -18.66 -8.51
C MET A 97 -10.91 -20.11 -8.90
N LEU A 98 -11.89 -21.00 -8.71
CA LEU A 98 -11.80 -22.40 -9.12
C LEU A 98 -11.65 -22.54 -10.64
N TRP A 99 -12.48 -21.83 -11.41
CA TRP A 99 -12.36 -21.80 -12.87
C TRP A 99 -10.99 -21.31 -13.33
N TYR A 100 -10.45 -20.27 -12.67
CA TYR A 100 -9.14 -19.71 -13.01
C TYR A 100 -8.02 -20.74 -12.82
N VAL A 101 -8.02 -21.44 -11.67
CA VAL A 101 -7.02 -22.47 -11.36
C VAL A 101 -7.10 -23.61 -12.36
N ILE A 102 -8.30 -24.15 -12.63
CA ILE A 102 -8.50 -25.25 -13.58
C ILE A 102 -8.03 -24.86 -14.99
N ARG A 103 -8.40 -23.66 -15.45
CA ARG A 103 -8.01 -23.17 -16.78
C ARG A 103 -6.49 -23.01 -16.88
N LYS A 104 -5.85 -22.53 -15.82
CA LYS A 104 -4.40 -22.31 -15.80
C LYS A 104 -3.63 -23.63 -15.82
N ASP A 105 -4.06 -24.62 -15.05
CA ASP A 105 -3.44 -25.96 -15.06
C ASP A 105 -3.60 -26.66 -16.42
N SER A 106 -4.70 -26.40 -17.13
CA SER A 106 -4.93 -26.89 -18.49
C SER A 106 -4.01 -26.21 -19.52
N GLN A 107 -3.69 -24.92 -19.34
CA GLN A 107 -2.73 -24.20 -20.17
C GLN A 107 -1.29 -24.46 -19.69
N ASN A 108 -0.74 -25.63 -20.02
CA ASN A 108 0.70 -25.91 -19.89
C ASN A 108 1.53 -24.83 -20.63
N SER A 109 1.98 -23.79 -19.93
CA SER A 109 2.87 -22.78 -20.49
C SER A 109 4.07 -22.52 -19.57
N PRO A 110 5.30 -22.50 -20.13
CA PRO A 110 6.53 -22.45 -19.38
C PRO A 110 6.74 -21.05 -18.80
N VAL A 111 7.16 -21.01 -17.54
CA VAL A 111 7.80 -19.88 -16.85
C VAL A 111 7.16 -18.52 -17.11
N LEU A 112 6.11 -18.22 -16.34
CA LEU A 112 5.56 -16.88 -16.26
C LEU A 112 6.59 -15.93 -15.63
N GLU A 113 6.89 -14.82 -16.31
CA GLU A 113 7.67 -13.70 -15.77
C GLU A 113 7.02 -13.26 -14.46
N LYS A 114 7.66 -13.60 -13.33
CA LYS A 114 7.18 -13.24 -12.00
C LYS A 114 7.59 -11.81 -11.70
N ASP A 115 6.62 -10.97 -11.37
CA ASP A 115 6.91 -9.67 -10.78
C ASP A 115 7.64 -9.88 -9.43
N VAL A 116 8.91 -9.47 -9.40
CA VAL A 116 9.77 -9.55 -8.21
C VAL A 116 9.28 -8.57 -7.14
N GLN A 117 8.55 -7.51 -7.53
CA GLN A 117 8.00 -6.48 -6.66
C GLN A 117 6.63 -6.86 -6.07
N ALA A 118 5.75 -7.55 -6.83
CA ALA A 118 4.35 -7.84 -6.42
C ALA A 118 4.17 -8.96 -5.36
N GLY A 119 5.18 -9.26 -4.55
CA GLY A 119 5.02 -10.26 -3.50
C GLY A 119 6.33 -10.55 -2.80
N THR A 120 6.76 -9.59 -1.98
CA THR A 120 7.86 -9.81 -1.03
C THR A 120 7.39 -10.77 0.06
N SER A 121 8.31 -11.60 0.59
CA SER A 121 7.97 -12.66 1.56
C SER A 121 7.21 -12.16 2.80
N TRP A 122 7.36 -10.88 3.14
CA TRP A 122 6.66 -10.24 4.26
C TRP A 122 5.17 -10.02 3.98
N LEU A 123 4.80 -9.57 2.77
CA LEU A 123 3.40 -9.38 2.38
C LEU A 123 2.62 -10.70 2.47
N ARG A 124 3.28 -11.79 2.08
CA ARG A 124 2.77 -13.15 2.21
C ARG A 124 2.62 -13.60 3.67
N GLY A 125 3.60 -13.31 4.52
CA GLY A 125 3.53 -13.61 5.95
C GLY A 125 2.39 -12.85 6.65
N GLY A 126 2.24 -11.55 6.36
CA GLY A 126 1.14 -10.73 6.86
C GLY A 126 -0.24 -11.24 6.43
N LEU A 127 -0.38 -11.60 5.13
CA LEU A 127 -1.59 -12.21 4.60
C LEU A 127 -1.98 -13.47 5.38
N THR A 128 -1.03 -14.38 5.58
CA THR A 128 -1.29 -15.66 6.26
C THR A 128 -1.62 -15.49 7.74
N LEU A 129 -0.98 -14.52 8.41
CA LEU A 129 -1.25 -14.24 9.82
C LEU A 129 -2.67 -13.68 10.01
N LEU A 130 -3.03 -12.65 9.24
CA LEU A 130 -4.36 -12.05 9.30
C LEU A 130 -5.46 -13.05 8.91
N ALA A 131 -5.21 -13.87 7.89
CA ALA A 131 -6.13 -14.93 7.49
C ALA A 131 -6.30 -15.99 8.58
N LEU A 132 -5.23 -16.40 9.27
CA LEU A 132 -5.32 -17.36 10.37
C LEU A 132 -6.19 -16.82 11.51
N ILE A 133 -6.00 -15.54 11.88
CA ILE A 133 -6.80 -14.89 12.93
C ILE A 133 -8.27 -14.77 12.48
N SER A 134 -8.53 -14.44 11.22
CA SER A 134 -9.88 -14.40 10.63
C SER A 134 -10.56 -15.79 10.67
N LEU A 135 -9.83 -16.87 10.34
CA LEU A 135 -10.36 -18.24 10.43
C LEU A 135 -10.64 -18.68 11.87
N ILE A 136 -9.83 -18.24 12.83
CA ILE A 136 -10.10 -18.46 14.26
C ILE A 136 -11.41 -17.76 14.65
N MET A 137 -11.62 -16.52 14.20
CA MET A 137 -12.88 -15.79 14.43
C MET A 137 -14.08 -16.52 13.80
N ASP A 138 -13.96 -17.05 12.58
CA ASP A 138 -15.03 -17.84 11.95
C ASP A 138 -15.34 -19.11 12.75
N ALA A 139 -14.33 -19.79 13.30
CA ALA A 139 -14.54 -20.93 14.18
C ALA A 139 -15.33 -20.53 15.45
N PHE A 140 -15.02 -19.38 16.04
CA PHE A 140 -15.79 -18.84 17.16
C PHE A 140 -17.22 -18.47 16.78
N ARG A 141 -17.46 -17.92 15.58
CA ARG A 141 -18.82 -17.63 15.07
C ARG A 141 -19.64 -18.91 14.88
N ILE A 142 -19.02 -19.97 14.35
CA ILE A 142 -19.66 -21.28 14.23
C ILE A 142 -20.00 -21.83 15.62
N GLY A 143 -19.08 -21.72 16.59
CA GLY A 143 -19.32 -22.11 17.97
C GLY A 143 -20.49 -21.35 18.61
N HIS A 144 -20.57 -20.03 18.40
CA HIS A 144 -21.69 -19.20 18.84
C HIS A 144 -23.01 -19.63 18.18
N PHE A 145 -23.01 -19.88 16.87
CA PHE A 145 -24.20 -20.35 16.16
C PHE A 145 -24.71 -21.70 16.69
N VAL A 146 -23.81 -22.66 16.93
CA VAL A 146 -24.17 -23.96 17.50
C VAL A 146 -24.75 -23.79 18.92
N GLY A 147 -24.24 -22.84 19.71
CA GLY A 147 -24.72 -22.52 21.06
C GLY A 147 -26.11 -21.86 21.13
N TYR A 148 -26.54 -21.21 20.05
CA TYR A 148 -27.80 -20.46 19.97
C TYR A 148 -28.67 -20.87 18.76
N LYS A 149 -28.52 -22.12 18.28
CA LYS A 149 -29.15 -22.61 17.04
C LYS A 149 -30.67 -22.42 17.01
N ALA A 150 -31.34 -22.50 18.17
CA ALA A 150 -32.79 -22.35 18.26
C ALA A 150 -33.29 -20.91 17.99
N CYS A 151 -32.39 -19.93 18.09
CA CYS A 151 -32.72 -18.51 18.03
C CYS A 151 -32.16 -17.77 16.81
N LEU A 152 -31.17 -18.37 16.14
CA LEU A 152 -30.47 -17.74 15.03
C LEU A 152 -31.00 -18.28 13.69
N SER A 153 -31.06 -17.39 12.70
CA SER A 153 -31.44 -17.79 11.34
C SER A 153 -30.34 -18.64 10.70
N ALA A 154 -30.72 -19.47 9.72
CA ALA A 154 -29.75 -20.33 9.02
C ALA A 154 -28.66 -19.53 8.30
N ALA A 155 -28.95 -18.30 7.86
CA ALA A 155 -27.98 -17.42 7.21
C ALA A 155 -26.79 -17.09 8.11
N VAL A 156 -27.03 -16.86 9.42
CA VAL A 156 -25.99 -16.59 10.42
C VAL A 156 -25.05 -17.78 10.59
N GLY A 157 -25.54 -19.02 10.42
CA GLY A 157 -24.73 -20.23 10.48
C GLY A 157 -23.97 -20.55 9.19
N VAL A 158 -24.59 -20.31 8.02
CA VAL A 158 -23.98 -20.58 6.71
C VAL A 158 -22.88 -19.57 6.37
N TYR A 159 -23.09 -18.30 6.74
CA TYR A 159 -22.13 -17.21 6.47
C TYR A 159 -20.69 -17.53 6.90
N PRO A 160 -20.39 -17.86 8.17
CA PRO A 160 -19.01 -18.11 8.61
C PRO A 160 -18.39 -19.36 7.96
N VAL A 161 -19.19 -20.36 7.56
CA VAL A 161 -18.69 -21.55 6.86
C VAL A 161 -18.23 -21.18 5.44
N ILE A 162 -19.06 -20.46 4.70
CA ILE A 162 -18.70 -19.99 3.36
C ILE A 162 -17.54 -19.00 3.42
N HIS A 163 -17.54 -18.12 4.41
CA HIS A 163 -16.45 -17.17 4.66
C HIS A 163 -15.12 -17.88 4.93
N ALA A 164 -15.10 -18.94 5.74
CA ALA A 164 -13.88 -19.72 5.99
C ALA A 164 -13.34 -20.37 4.71
N VAL A 165 -14.22 -20.99 3.89
CA VAL A 165 -13.84 -21.61 2.61
C VAL A 165 -13.33 -20.55 1.62
N HIS A 166 -13.98 -19.40 1.58
CA HIS A 166 -13.59 -18.24 0.78
C HIS A 166 -12.20 -17.73 1.19
N THR A 167 -11.97 -17.48 2.48
CA THR A 167 -10.68 -17.03 3.03
C THR A 167 -9.55 -17.99 2.69
N ILE A 168 -9.73 -19.31 2.88
CA ILE A 168 -8.72 -20.32 2.55
C ILE A 168 -8.40 -20.29 1.05
N SER A 169 -9.43 -20.30 0.21
CA SER A 169 -9.28 -20.29 -1.25
C SER A 169 -8.61 -19.00 -1.75
N GLN A 170 -8.97 -17.86 -1.16
CA GLN A 170 -8.44 -16.56 -1.51
C GLN A 170 -6.97 -16.40 -1.11
N VAL A 171 -6.58 -16.89 0.08
CA VAL A 171 -5.16 -16.92 0.50
C VAL A 171 -4.35 -17.82 -0.44
N HIS A 172 -4.87 -19.00 -0.77
CA HIS A 172 -4.22 -19.89 -1.74
C HIS A 172 -4.04 -19.17 -3.09
N PHE A 173 -5.10 -18.54 -3.60
CA PHE A 173 -5.06 -17.80 -4.86
C PHE A 173 -4.01 -16.68 -4.84
N LEU A 174 -4.02 -15.81 -3.82
CA LEU A 174 -3.05 -14.72 -3.70
C LEU A 174 -1.61 -15.22 -3.46
N TRP A 175 -1.44 -16.36 -2.81
CA TRP A 175 -0.12 -16.92 -2.56
C TRP A 175 0.56 -17.35 -3.86
N PHE A 176 -0.17 -18.08 -4.70
CA PHE A 176 0.38 -18.70 -5.91
C PHE A 176 0.26 -17.81 -7.16
N HIS A 177 -0.83 -17.05 -7.29
CA HIS A 177 -1.21 -16.41 -8.56
C HIS A 177 -1.06 -14.89 -8.61
N ILE A 178 -0.72 -14.21 -7.50
CA ILE A 178 -0.59 -12.74 -7.51
C ILE A 178 0.49 -12.21 -8.47
N LYS A 179 1.48 -13.04 -8.80
CA LYS A 179 2.60 -12.68 -9.70
C LYS A 179 2.32 -13.02 -11.15
N ASP A 180 1.13 -13.52 -11.45
CA ASP A 180 0.82 -14.03 -12.76
C ASP A 180 0.51 -12.88 -13.72
N VAL A 181 1.35 -12.69 -14.74
CA VAL A 181 1.05 -11.77 -15.84
C VAL A 181 0.01 -12.44 -16.74
N ILE A 182 -1.25 -12.07 -16.55
CA ILE A 182 -2.37 -12.55 -17.34
C ILE A 182 -2.27 -11.95 -18.76
N LYS A 183 -1.92 -12.78 -19.75
CA LYS A 183 -1.82 -12.39 -21.17
C LYS A 183 -2.95 -12.96 -22.04
N THR A 184 -3.78 -13.85 -21.49
CA THR A 184 -4.87 -14.54 -22.19
C THR A 184 -6.20 -14.25 -21.47
N SER A 185 -7.26 -13.94 -22.23
CA SER A 185 -8.64 -13.62 -21.75
C SER A 185 -8.84 -12.39 -20.85
N GLU A 186 -7.96 -11.38 -20.91
CA GLU A 186 -7.94 -10.17 -20.05
C GLU A 186 -9.27 -9.60 -19.53
N THR A 187 -10.36 -9.62 -20.32
CA THR A 187 -11.68 -9.13 -19.88
C THR A 187 -12.28 -9.94 -18.72
N PHE A 188 -12.33 -11.27 -18.81
CA PHE A 188 -13.03 -12.09 -17.81
C PHE A 188 -12.29 -12.09 -16.47
N GLU A 189 -10.97 -12.19 -16.50
CA GLU A 189 -10.17 -12.12 -15.29
C GLU A 189 -10.10 -10.70 -14.72
N ARG A 190 -10.23 -9.63 -15.52
CA ARG A 190 -10.49 -8.29 -14.96
C ARG A 190 -11.81 -8.21 -14.20
N PHE A 191 -12.89 -8.81 -14.72
CA PHE A 191 -14.17 -8.88 -14.01
C PHE A 191 -14.09 -9.71 -12.73
N GLY A 192 -13.38 -10.84 -12.76
CA GLY A 192 -13.23 -11.66 -11.56
C GLY A 192 -12.37 -11.01 -10.47
N VAL A 193 -11.27 -10.35 -10.86
CA VAL A 193 -10.44 -9.63 -9.88
C VAL A 193 -11.17 -8.43 -9.31
N ILE A 194 -11.87 -7.63 -10.13
CA ILE A 194 -12.63 -6.48 -9.61
C ILE A 194 -13.79 -6.95 -8.72
N HIS A 195 -14.46 -8.06 -9.08
CA HIS A 195 -15.46 -8.68 -8.21
C HIS A 195 -14.86 -9.07 -6.86
N ALA A 196 -13.67 -9.67 -6.84
CA ALA A 196 -12.98 -10.03 -5.62
C ALA A 196 -12.57 -8.81 -4.77
N VAL A 197 -12.14 -7.70 -5.40
CA VAL A 197 -11.85 -6.43 -4.71
C VAL A 197 -13.10 -5.93 -4.00
N PHE A 198 -14.21 -5.78 -4.72
CA PHE A 198 -15.42 -5.20 -4.15
C PHE A 198 -16.16 -6.14 -3.19
N THR A 199 -16.04 -7.46 -3.36
CA THR A 199 -16.50 -8.44 -2.36
C THR A 199 -15.75 -8.25 -1.04
N ASN A 200 -14.42 -8.08 -1.08
CA ASN A 200 -13.65 -7.81 0.14
C ASN A 200 -13.95 -6.43 0.74
N LEU A 201 -14.15 -5.40 -0.08
CA LEU A 201 -14.59 -4.09 0.43
C LEU A 201 -15.97 -4.16 1.11
N LEU A 202 -16.90 -4.97 0.59
CA LEU A 202 -18.20 -5.18 1.21
C LEU A 202 -18.12 -5.99 2.50
N LEU A 203 -17.28 -7.04 2.54
CA LEU A 203 -16.99 -7.77 3.78
C LEU A 203 -16.33 -6.88 4.83
N TRP A 204 -15.45 -5.97 4.41
CA TRP A 204 -14.88 -4.94 5.26
C TRP A 204 -15.97 -4.00 5.81
N CYS A 205 -16.82 -3.43 4.96
CA CYS A 205 -17.94 -2.58 5.40
C CYS A 205 -18.85 -3.30 6.40
N ASN A 206 -19.16 -4.58 6.15
CA ASN A 206 -19.97 -5.40 7.06
C ASN A 206 -19.27 -5.62 8.41
N GLY A 207 -17.97 -5.92 8.40
CA GLY A 207 -17.16 -6.07 9.61
C GLY A 207 -17.13 -4.78 10.42
N VAL A 208 -16.90 -3.64 9.76
CA VAL A 208 -16.94 -2.30 10.39
C VAL A 208 -18.30 -2.01 11.01
N MET A 209 -19.39 -2.26 10.27
CA MET A 209 -20.76 -2.04 10.77
C MET A 209 -21.07 -2.92 11.98
N SER A 210 -20.64 -4.18 11.97
CA SER A 210 -20.84 -5.12 13.08
C SER A 210 -20.06 -4.70 14.34
N GLU A 211 -18.80 -4.28 14.17
CA GLU A 211 -17.97 -3.78 15.27
C GLU A 211 -18.57 -2.50 15.87
N ALA A 212 -18.97 -1.58 15.00
CA ALA A 212 -19.63 -0.32 15.33
C ALA A 212 -20.92 -0.52 16.15
N GLU A 213 -21.77 -1.45 15.72
CA GLU A 213 -23.02 -1.78 16.39
C GLU A 213 -22.77 -2.39 17.78
N HIS A 214 -21.82 -3.31 17.88
CA HIS A 214 -21.46 -3.90 19.17
C HIS A 214 -20.98 -2.84 20.16
N PHE A 215 -20.09 -1.93 19.73
CA PHE A 215 -19.63 -0.82 20.56
C PHE A 215 -20.76 0.10 21.00
N LEU A 216 -21.67 0.44 20.08
CA LEU A 216 -22.83 1.28 20.39
C LEU A 216 -23.74 0.61 21.42
N ASN A 217 -23.97 -0.70 21.30
CA ASN A 217 -24.83 -1.44 22.22
C ASN A 217 -24.21 -1.55 23.62
N GLU A 218 -22.90 -1.78 23.71
CA GLU A 218 -22.17 -1.78 24.98
C GLU A 218 -22.22 -0.40 25.63
N HIS A 219 -21.98 0.68 24.87
CA HIS A 219 -22.07 2.04 25.38
C HIS A 219 -23.48 2.39 25.88
N LYS A 220 -24.52 2.05 25.12
CA LYS A 220 -25.92 2.22 25.53
C LYS A 220 -26.22 1.48 26.83
N ARG A 221 -25.70 0.26 26.97
CA ARG A 221 -25.88 -0.56 28.19
C ARG A 221 -25.20 0.10 29.40
N ARG A 222 -24.00 0.66 29.22
CA ARG A 222 -23.30 1.44 30.25
C ARG A 222 -24.08 2.71 30.64
N LEU A 223 -24.56 3.49 29.68
CA LEU A 223 -25.39 4.68 29.92
C LEU A 223 -26.69 4.34 30.66
N SER A 224 -27.35 3.23 30.31
CA SER A 224 -28.53 2.73 31.01
C SER A 224 -28.23 2.35 32.46
N SER A 225 -27.09 1.69 32.72
CA SER A 225 -26.68 1.32 34.09
C SER A 225 -26.42 2.52 35.00
N LEU A 226 -26.03 3.66 34.42
CA LEU A 226 -25.80 4.93 35.13
C LEU A 226 -27.09 5.74 35.36
N GLY A 227 -28.26 5.22 34.97
CA GLY A 227 -29.56 5.87 35.19
C GLY A 227 -29.83 7.09 34.31
N TYR A 228 -28.96 7.38 33.33
CA TYR A 228 -29.11 8.52 32.42
C TYR A 228 -30.23 8.34 31.38
N VAL A 229 -30.70 7.11 31.18
CA VAL A 229 -31.83 6.81 30.30
C VAL A 229 -32.98 6.28 31.15
N ASN A 230 -34.02 7.11 31.33
CA ASN A 230 -35.30 6.67 31.90
C ASN A 230 -35.78 5.45 31.11
N GLY A 231 -36.20 4.40 31.82
CA GLY A 231 -36.58 3.08 31.32
C GLY A 231 -37.81 3.05 30.40
N THR A 232 -37.80 3.81 29.32
CA THR A 232 -38.65 3.65 28.14
C THR A 232 -37.83 3.28 26.90
N LEU A 233 -36.55 2.93 27.05
CA LEU A 233 -35.92 2.04 26.07
C LEU A 233 -36.65 0.72 26.24
N ASP A 234 -37.52 0.45 25.26
CA ASP A 234 -38.12 -0.84 25.01
C ASP A 234 -37.22 -1.92 25.57
N LYS A 235 -37.75 -2.71 26.51
CA LYS A 235 -37.45 -4.12 26.50
C LYS A 235 -37.78 -4.54 25.08
N ASP A 236 -36.81 -4.48 24.18
CA ASP A 236 -36.82 -5.38 23.04
C ASP A 236 -37.02 -6.73 23.73
N ASP A 237 -38.20 -7.31 23.52
CA ASP A 237 -38.52 -8.70 23.84
C ASP A 237 -37.56 -9.55 22.99
N ASP A 238 -36.26 -9.47 23.29
CA ASP A 238 -35.27 -10.36 22.75
C ASP A 238 -35.63 -11.70 23.38
N PRO A 239 -36.04 -12.70 22.57
CA PRO A 239 -36.46 -13.97 23.11
C PRO A 239 -35.37 -14.48 24.05
N GLN A 240 -35.73 -14.89 25.27
CA GLN A 240 -34.78 -15.48 26.21
C GLN A 240 -34.18 -16.74 25.58
N CYS A 241 -33.05 -16.54 24.92
CA CYS A 241 -32.33 -17.58 24.22
C CYS A 241 -31.39 -18.25 25.20
N ASN A 242 -31.83 -19.39 25.70
CA ASN A 242 -31.00 -20.22 26.55
C ASN A 242 -29.87 -20.81 25.72
N CYS A 243 -28.65 -20.41 26.05
CA CYS A 243 -27.45 -20.98 25.48
C CYS A 243 -27.33 -22.48 25.85
N THR A 244 -27.06 -23.34 24.87
CA THR A 244 -26.90 -24.78 25.08
C THR A 244 -25.53 -25.21 25.63
N THR A 245 -24.54 -24.32 25.68
CA THR A 245 -23.14 -24.67 26.01
C THR A 245 -22.53 -23.67 27.00
N ASN A 246 -21.84 -24.11 28.07
CA ASN A 246 -21.19 -23.20 29.03
C ASN A 246 -20.14 -22.23 28.44
N ALA A 247 -19.79 -22.36 27.15
CA ALA A 247 -18.82 -21.53 26.43
C ALA A 247 -19.42 -20.35 25.64
N CYS A 248 -20.75 -20.15 25.58
CA CYS A 248 -21.34 -19.09 24.75
C CYS A 248 -20.87 -17.67 25.12
N SER A 249 -20.75 -17.37 26.41
CA SER A 249 -20.25 -16.06 26.87
C SER A 249 -18.79 -15.85 26.46
N THR A 250 -17.96 -16.90 26.55
CA THR A 250 -16.58 -16.87 26.08
C THR A 250 -16.49 -16.62 24.58
N PHE A 251 -17.36 -17.26 23.79
CA PHE A 251 -17.39 -17.05 22.33
C PHE A 251 -17.78 -15.61 21.98
N SER A 252 -18.85 -15.08 22.57
CA SER A 252 -19.29 -13.70 22.32
C SER A 252 -18.20 -12.69 22.70
N ASN A 253 -17.58 -12.85 23.88
CA ASN A 253 -16.54 -11.94 24.35
C ASN A 253 -15.26 -12.02 23.50
N THR A 254 -14.90 -13.22 23.00
CA THR A 254 -13.70 -13.39 22.18
C THR A 254 -13.87 -12.81 20.78
N LEU A 255 -15.07 -12.89 20.20
CA LEU A 255 -15.36 -12.33 18.87
C LEU A 255 -15.06 -10.83 18.81
N TYR A 256 -15.40 -10.11 19.88
CA TYR A 256 -15.13 -8.68 20.01
C TYR A 256 -13.66 -8.31 19.73
N TYR A 257 -12.73 -9.00 20.38
CA TYR A 257 -11.29 -8.73 20.24
C TYR A 257 -10.72 -9.15 18.87
N LEU A 258 -11.43 -10.00 18.12
CA LEU A 258 -10.98 -10.51 16.83
C LEU A 258 -11.50 -9.71 15.63
N PHE A 259 -12.53 -8.87 15.79
CA PHE A 259 -13.08 -8.06 14.69
C PHE A 259 -12.05 -7.18 13.97
N PRO A 260 -11.15 -6.45 14.67
CA PRO A 260 -10.21 -5.55 14.01
C PRO A 260 -9.26 -6.28 13.05
N PHE A 261 -8.81 -7.48 13.42
CA PHE A 261 -7.96 -8.31 12.57
C PHE A 261 -8.68 -8.80 11.32
N ASN A 262 -9.97 -9.15 11.44
CA ASN A 262 -10.78 -9.54 10.29
C ASN A 262 -11.02 -8.36 9.33
N ILE A 263 -11.31 -7.19 9.87
CA ILE A 263 -11.46 -5.94 9.12
C ILE A 263 -10.18 -5.66 8.33
N GLU A 264 -9.02 -5.81 8.96
CA GLU A 264 -7.72 -5.62 8.32
C GLU A 264 -7.40 -6.64 7.23
N TYR A 265 -7.73 -7.90 7.46
CA TYR A 265 -7.58 -8.95 6.46
C TYR A 265 -8.24 -8.53 5.13
N HIS A 266 -9.51 -8.09 5.18
CA HIS A 266 -10.25 -7.72 3.98
C HIS A 266 -9.71 -6.48 3.27
N ILE A 267 -9.25 -5.45 4.00
CA ILE A 267 -8.63 -4.29 3.36
C ILE A 267 -7.32 -4.70 2.70
N PHE A 268 -6.48 -5.44 3.41
CA PHE A 268 -5.18 -5.88 2.92
C PHE A 268 -5.31 -6.69 1.62
N VAL A 269 -6.25 -7.63 1.59
CA VAL A 269 -6.61 -8.41 0.41
C VAL A 269 -7.16 -7.53 -0.72
N SER A 270 -8.04 -6.56 -0.41
CA SER A 270 -8.60 -5.62 -1.39
C SER A 270 -7.50 -4.82 -2.10
N VAL A 271 -6.49 -4.36 -1.37
CA VAL A 271 -5.35 -3.62 -1.92
C VAL A 271 -4.47 -4.52 -2.79
N MET A 272 -4.19 -5.75 -2.36
CA MET A 272 -3.40 -6.70 -3.15
C MET A 272 -4.09 -7.05 -4.48
N LEU A 273 -5.39 -7.32 -4.46
CA LEU A 273 -6.19 -7.53 -5.66
C LEU A 273 -6.30 -6.26 -6.50
N PHE A 274 -6.40 -5.10 -5.83
CA PHE A 274 -6.13 -3.75 -6.31
C PHE A 274 -5.02 -3.68 -7.36
N VAL A 275 -3.82 -3.90 -6.81
CA VAL A 275 -2.56 -3.85 -7.54
C VAL A 275 -2.54 -4.90 -8.65
N MET A 276 -3.03 -6.11 -8.37
CA MET A 276 -3.11 -7.17 -9.37
C MET A 276 -3.97 -6.74 -10.56
N TRP A 277 -5.19 -6.21 -10.34
CA TRP A 277 -6.09 -5.72 -11.39
C TRP A 277 -5.46 -4.63 -12.26
N LYS A 278 -4.78 -3.65 -11.63
CA LYS A 278 -4.07 -2.58 -12.35
C LYS A 278 -2.86 -3.07 -13.13
N ASN A 279 -2.28 -4.21 -12.76
CA ASN A 279 -1.13 -4.81 -13.42
C ASN A 279 -1.52 -5.74 -14.59
N ILE A 280 -2.81 -6.09 -14.76
CA ILE A 280 -3.28 -6.96 -15.86
C ILE A 280 -3.06 -6.29 -17.23
N GLY A 281 -2.28 -6.93 -18.09
CA GLY A 281 -1.99 -6.47 -19.46
C GLY A 281 -0.84 -5.46 -19.57
N ARG A 282 -0.16 -5.08 -18.47
CA ARG A 282 1.07 -4.27 -18.54
C ARG A 282 2.29 -5.16 -18.78
N THR A 283 3.14 -4.74 -19.71
CA THR A 283 4.54 -5.20 -19.79
C THR A 283 5.31 -4.53 -18.65
N ILE A 284 5.77 -5.32 -17.68
CA ILE A 284 6.57 -4.83 -16.56
C ILE A 284 8.01 -4.71 -17.05
N ASP A 285 8.56 -3.49 -17.10
CA ASP A 285 10.00 -3.29 -17.31
C ASP A 285 10.76 -3.89 -16.13
N TYR A 286 11.66 -4.82 -16.44
CA TYR A 286 12.43 -5.59 -15.48
C TYR A 286 13.47 -4.70 -14.77
N GLN A 287 13.03 -3.91 -13.79
CA GLN A 287 13.95 -3.27 -12.84
C GLN A 287 14.43 -4.35 -11.86
N ARG A 288 15.64 -4.85 -12.10
CA ARG A 288 16.33 -5.83 -11.24
C ARG A 288 16.59 -5.18 -9.88
N ASN A 289 15.65 -5.33 -8.95
CA ASN A 289 15.84 -4.84 -7.59
C ASN A 289 16.89 -5.67 -6.87
N HIS A 290 17.97 -5.00 -6.47
CA HIS A 290 18.95 -5.58 -5.55
C HIS A 290 18.23 -6.01 -4.27
N LYS A 291 18.37 -7.28 -3.89
CA LYS A 291 18.04 -7.73 -2.54
C LYS A 291 18.96 -6.99 -1.57
N GLY A 292 18.53 -5.82 -1.10
CA GLY A 292 19.18 -5.13 0.00
C GLY A 292 19.08 -6.03 1.22
N VAL A 293 20.16 -6.75 1.53
CA VAL A 293 20.31 -7.42 2.81
C VAL A 293 20.32 -6.32 3.86
N ILE A 294 19.36 -6.35 4.78
CA ILE A 294 19.36 -5.45 5.94
C ILE A 294 20.59 -5.84 6.77
N ARG A 295 21.71 -5.14 6.54
CA ARG A 295 22.90 -5.28 7.37
C ARG A 295 22.58 -4.60 8.70
N THR A 296 22.21 -5.41 9.70
CA THR A 296 21.71 -5.00 11.03
C THR A 296 22.80 -4.47 11.95
N THR A 297 24.07 -4.52 11.55
CA THR A 297 25.23 -4.24 12.41
C THR A 297 25.39 -2.80 12.90
N ASP A 298 24.48 -1.88 12.55
CA ASP A 298 24.58 -0.45 12.89
C ASP A 298 23.26 0.19 13.40
N LEU A 299 22.25 -0.59 13.76
CA LEU A 299 20.96 -0.09 14.28
C LEU A 299 20.85 -0.31 15.79
N VAL A 300 21.09 0.73 16.59
CA VAL A 300 21.03 0.62 18.05
C VAL A 300 19.97 1.56 18.63
N ILE A 301 20.03 2.86 18.30
CA ILE A 301 19.17 3.87 18.94
C ILE A 301 17.70 3.73 18.51
N GLY A 302 17.44 3.58 17.21
CA GLY A 302 16.08 3.48 16.68
C GLY A 302 15.29 2.30 17.24
N PRO A 303 15.82 1.06 17.17
CA PRO A 303 15.17 -0.10 17.76
C PRO A 303 14.96 0.02 19.27
N ILE A 304 15.95 0.51 20.03
CA ILE A 304 15.81 0.65 21.50
C ILE A 304 14.67 1.62 21.84
N LEU A 305 14.65 2.81 21.23
CA LEU A 305 13.58 3.79 21.47
C LEU A 305 12.21 3.24 21.04
N GLY A 306 12.15 2.53 19.92
CA GLY A 306 10.91 1.91 19.46
C GLY A 306 10.43 0.76 20.35
N LEU A 307 11.33 -0.04 20.93
CA LEU A 307 10.98 -1.09 21.88
C LEU A 307 10.52 -0.51 23.23
N ILE A 308 11.09 0.61 23.68
CA ILE A 308 10.61 1.34 24.85
C ILE A 308 9.20 1.88 24.60
N ALA A 309 8.97 2.48 23.42
CA ALA A 309 7.64 2.90 22.99
C ALA A 309 6.66 1.71 22.99
N PHE A 310 7.05 0.58 22.40
CA PHE A 310 6.22 -0.63 22.38
C PHE A 310 5.94 -1.18 23.79
N ALA A 311 6.92 -1.26 24.68
CA ALA A 311 6.70 -1.75 26.05
C ALA A 311 5.76 -0.82 26.85
N SER A 312 5.94 0.50 26.73
CA SER A 312 5.07 1.48 27.39
C SER A 312 3.64 1.46 26.83
N THR A 313 3.48 1.19 25.53
CA THR A 313 2.18 0.94 24.87
C THR A 313 1.41 -0.17 25.56
N ILE A 314 2.05 -1.33 25.75
CA ILE A 314 1.43 -2.50 26.37
C ILE A 314 1.06 -2.18 27.82
N ALA A 315 1.92 -1.46 28.56
CA ALA A 315 1.60 -1.04 29.92
C ALA A 315 0.37 -0.12 29.98
N VAL A 316 0.28 0.89 29.11
CA VAL A 316 -0.88 1.79 29.02
C VAL A 316 -2.15 1.02 28.64
N LEU A 317 -2.06 0.10 27.67
CA LEU A 317 -3.19 -0.73 27.26
C LEU A 317 -3.74 -1.58 28.40
N VAL A 318 -2.86 -2.28 29.13
CA VAL A 318 -3.26 -3.12 30.27
C VAL A 318 -3.91 -2.27 31.38
N ILE A 319 -3.29 -1.15 31.74
CA ILE A 319 -3.83 -0.25 32.76
C ILE A 319 -5.20 0.29 32.33
N TYR A 320 -5.35 0.69 31.07
CA TYR A 320 -6.61 1.19 30.53
C TYR A 320 -7.73 0.16 30.64
N ILE A 321 -7.49 -1.05 30.12
CA ILE A 321 -8.51 -2.12 30.13
C ILE A 321 -8.89 -2.52 31.56
N MET A 322 -7.92 -2.54 32.49
CA MET A 322 -8.21 -2.89 33.89
C MET A 322 -9.07 -1.84 34.60
N HIS A 323 -8.78 -0.54 34.40
CA HIS A 323 -9.36 0.53 35.23
C HIS A 323 -10.57 1.23 34.61
N ILE A 324 -10.90 0.94 33.35
CA ILE A 324 -12.04 1.56 32.65
C ILE A 324 -13.39 1.17 33.29
N GLU A 325 -13.49 -0.03 33.87
CA GLU A 325 -14.73 -0.58 34.45
C GLU A 325 -14.83 -0.45 35.98
N ASP A 326 -13.80 0.05 36.66
CA ASP A 326 -13.76 0.09 38.13
C ASP A 326 -14.59 1.23 38.73
N SER A 327 -14.15 2.48 38.57
CA SER A 327 -14.79 3.66 39.16
C SER A 327 -14.65 4.87 38.24
N VAL A 328 -15.49 5.88 38.42
CA VAL A 328 -15.47 7.10 37.59
C VAL A 328 -14.12 7.83 37.73
N GLU A 329 -13.56 7.90 38.94
CA GLU A 329 -12.28 8.56 39.19
C GLU A 329 -11.09 7.82 38.57
N THR A 330 -11.05 6.48 38.69
CA THR A 330 -9.99 5.66 38.07
C THR A 330 -10.07 5.70 36.55
N ARG A 331 -11.28 5.78 35.99
CA ARG A 331 -11.52 5.95 34.56
C ARG A 331 -10.96 7.26 34.03
N GLU A 332 -11.24 8.39 34.70
CA GLU A 332 -10.69 9.69 34.30
C GLU A 332 -9.16 9.70 34.31
N LEU A 333 -8.54 9.07 35.31
CA LEU A 333 -7.09 8.92 35.40
C LEU A 333 -6.52 8.05 34.27
N ALA A 334 -7.18 6.94 33.93
CA ALA A 334 -6.78 6.07 32.83
C ALA A 334 -6.88 6.78 31.47
N ILE A 335 -7.95 7.53 31.22
CA ILE A 335 -8.12 8.35 30.02
C ILE A 335 -7.05 9.45 29.96
N ALA A 336 -6.77 10.13 31.07
CA ALA A 336 -5.71 11.14 31.13
C ALA A 336 -4.32 10.54 30.83
N MET A 337 -4.03 9.34 31.37
CA MET A 337 -2.78 8.62 31.10
C MET A 337 -2.62 8.31 29.61
N PHE A 338 -3.69 7.87 28.93
CA PHE A 338 -3.69 7.65 27.49
C PHE A 338 -3.30 8.93 26.73
N TYR A 339 -3.95 10.07 27.03
CA TYR A 339 -3.69 11.32 26.31
C TYR A 339 -2.25 11.81 26.52
N TRP A 340 -1.73 11.74 27.75
CA TRP A 340 -0.34 12.10 28.03
C TRP A 340 0.66 11.21 27.28
N TYR A 341 0.46 9.89 27.33
CA TYR A 341 1.26 8.94 26.58
C TYR A 341 1.22 9.24 25.07
N GLY A 342 0.01 9.46 24.52
CA GLY A 342 -0.20 9.79 23.12
C GLY A 342 0.51 11.07 22.69
N ILE A 343 0.41 12.14 23.48
CA ILE A 343 1.11 13.42 23.22
C ILE A 343 2.63 13.20 23.13
N VAL A 344 3.21 12.50 24.11
CA VAL A 344 4.65 12.23 24.14
C VAL A 344 5.08 11.45 22.91
N MET A 345 4.36 10.37 22.59
CA MET A 345 4.61 9.55 21.39
C MET A 345 4.55 10.37 20.10
N LEU A 346 3.49 11.17 19.91
CA LEU A 346 3.29 11.98 18.71
C LEU A 346 4.37 13.06 18.56
N ILE A 347 4.82 13.69 19.65
CA ILE A 347 5.92 14.67 19.60
C ILE A 347 7.21 13.99 19.09
N PHE A 348 7.56 12.82 19.62
CA PHE A 348 8.76 12.10 19.16
C PHE A 348 8.63 11.65 17.70
N MET A 349 7.45 11.20 17.27
CA MET A 349 7.19 10.86 15.87
C MET A 349 7.31 12.07 14.93
N CYS A 350 6.72 13.21 15.30
CA CYS A 350 6.85 14.48 14.57
C CYS A 350 8.31 14.91 14.45
N ALA A 351 9.08 14.84 15.55
CA ALA A 351 10.49 15.20 15.56
C ALA A 351 11.30 14.26 14.65
N ALA A 352 11.11 12.94 14.77
CA ALA A 352 11.81 11.95 13.96
C ALA A 352 11.48 12.09 12.46
N GLY A 353 10.21 12.26 12.11
CA GLY A 353 9.77 12.49 10.73
C GLY A 353 10.33 13.78 10.14
N SER A 354 10.32 14.88 10.92
CA SER A 354 10.88 16.16 10.50
C SER A 354 12.39 16.09 10.28
N ILE A 355 13.13 15.45 11.20
CA ILE A 355 14.58 15.22 11.03
C ILE A 355 14.84 14.37 9.78
N GLY A 356 14.04 13.33 9.54
CA GLY A 356 14.12 12.50 8.34
C GLY A 356 13.94 13.30 7.06
N LEU A 357 12.91 14.15 7.00
CA LEU A 357 12.65 15.06 5.89
C LEU A 357 13.79 16.05 5.66
N LEU A 358 14.34 16.64 6.72
CA LEU A 358 15.49 17.55 6.62
C LEU A 358 16.73 16.84 6.05
N ILE A 359 16.98 15.59 6.44
CA ILE A 359 18.06 14.78 5.88
C ILE A 359 17.82 14.52 4.39
N PHE A 360 16.60 14.16 3.98
CA PHE A 360 16.27 13.92 2.57
C PHE A 360 16.42 15.16 1.69
N ARG A 361 15.92 16.30 2.16
CA ARG A 361 16.03 17.58 1.44
C ARG A 361 17.48 18.06 1.37
N SER A 362 18.31 17.76 2.37
CA SER A 362 19.73 18.09 2.35
C SER A 362 20.56 17.30 1.33
N ASP A 363 20.03 16.19 0.81
CA ASP A 363 20.76 15.31 -0.12
C ASP A 363 20.57 15.68 -1.62
N ASN A 364 19.75 16.68 -1.99
CA ASN A 364 19.56 17.18 -3.38
C ASN A 364 19.41 16.11 -4.49
N LEU A 365 18.90 14.90 -4.22
CA LEU A 365 18.57 13.96 -5.30
C LEU A 365 17.24 14.33 -5.93
N PRO A 366 17.12 14.21 -7.26
CA PRO A 366 15.85 14.38 -7.95
C PRO A 366 14.85 13.30 -7.52
N LEU A 367 13.59 13.73 -7.36
CA LEU A 367 12.45 12.82 -7.21
C LEU A 367 12.25 12.00 -8.49
N ASP A 368 11.76 10.77 -8.32
CA ASP A 368 11.41 9.91 -9.43
C ASP A 368 9.99 10.23 -9.94
N TYR A 369 9.90 10.91 -11.08
CA TYR A 369 8.63 11.24 -11.74
C TYR A 369 8.08 10.13 -12.64
N SER A 370 8.62 8.90 -12.55
CA SER A 370 8.12 7.77 -13.32
C SER A 370 6.65 7.44 -12.97
N LYS A 371 5.82 7.25 -14.00
CA LYS A 371 4.40 6.90 -13.84
C LYS A 371 4.27 5.42 -13.45
N ASN A 372 4.25 5.14 -12.16
CA ASN A 372 3.99 3.81 -11.61
C ASN A 372 2.60 3.78 -10.91
N PRO A 373 1.67 2.90 -11.33
CA PRO A 373 0.33 2.83 -10.75
C PRO A 373 0.32 2.43 -9.27
N SER A 374 1.21 1.54 -8.83
CA SER A 374 1.34 1.15 -7.42
C SER A 374 1.79 2.34 -6.56
N ARG A 375 2.73 3.15 -7.07
CA ARG A 375 3.17 4.39 -6.41
C ARG A 375 2.04 5.42 -6.28
N LYS A 376 1.23 5.59 -7.32
CA LYS A 376 0.07 6.48 -7.22
C LYS A 376 -0.92 5.95 -6.17
N LEU A 377 -1.19 4.64 -6.21
CA LEU A 377 -2.09 3.97 -5.29
C LEU A 377 -1.66 4.14 -3.83
N ASP A 378 -0.39 3.86 -3.49
CA ASP A 378 0.12 4.02 -2.12
C ASP A 378 -0.02 5.46 -1.61
N THR A 379 0.18 6.45 -2.48
CA THR A 379 0.00 7.87 -2.15
C THR A 379 -1.48 8.21 -1.88
N ASP A 380 -2.36 7.75 -2.77
CA ASP A 380 -3.80 7.96 -2.66
C ASP A 380 -4.36 7.22 -1.42
N LEU A 381 -3.83 6.04 -1.09
CA LEU A 381 -4.20 5.28 0.12
C LEU A 381 -3.75 5.97 1.41
N LEU A 382 -2.50 6.44 1.48
CA LEU A 382 -2.00 7.18 2.65
C LEU A 382 -2.87 8.41 2.91
N PHE A 383 -3.20 9.17 1.86
CA PHE A 383 -4.08 10.32 1.99
C PHE A 383 -5.50 9.91 2.39
N GLY A 384 -6.11 8.97 1.68
CA GLY A 384 -7.49 8.53 1.93
C GLY A 384 -7.68 7.97 3.34
N SER A 385 -6.75 7.16 3.83
CA SER A 385 -6.79 6.61 5.18
C SER A 385 -6.52 7.66 6.28
N SER A 386 -5.80 8.74 5.97
CA SER A 386 -5.59 9.86 6.92
C SER A 386 -6.86 10.67 7.18
N ILE A 387 -7.81 10.68 6.25
CA ILE A 387 -9.06 11.46 6.36
C ILE A 387 -9.83 11.07 7.62
N GLY A 388 -9.89 9.79 7.98
CA GLY A 388 -10.55 9.33 9.20
C GLY A 388 -9.94 9.96 10.46
N SER A 389 -8.62 9.86 10.63
CA SER A 389 -7.95 10.47 11.78
C SER A 389 -8.14 11.98 11.83
N TRP A 390 -8.06 12.67 10.68
CA TRP A 390 -8.28 14.12 10.62
C TRP A 390 -9.71 14.50 10.98
N LEU A 391 -10.71 13.76 10.51
CA LEU A 391 -12.11 14.00 10.83
C LEU A 391 -12.34 13.90 12.35
N ILE A 392 -11.86 12.84 12.99
CA ILE A 392 -11.94 12.66 14.45
C ILE A 392 -11.29 13.84 15.16
N SER A 393 -10.05 14.18 14.79
CA SER A 393 -9.31 15.26 15.45
C SER A 393 -9.97 16.63 15.29
N TRP A 394 -10.52 16.95 14.12
CA TRP A 394 -11.24 18.22 13.93
C TRP A 394 -12.54 18.29 14.70
N CYS A 395 -13.31 17.18 14.75
CA CYS A 395 -14.49 17.09 15.60
C CYS A 395 -14.12 17.26 17.08
N SER A 396 -13.07 16.59 17.56
CA SER A 396 -12.58 16.74 18.94
C SER A 396 -12.13 18.17 19.27
N ILE A 397 -11.45 18.85 18.34
CA ILE A 397 -11.05 20.27 18.52
C ILE A 397 -12.28 21.16 18.68
N ILE A 398 -13.29 21.00 17.81
CA ILE A 398 -14.53 21.77 17.87
C ILE A 398 -15.27 21.49 19.18
N ALA A 399 -15.39 20.22 19.58
CA ALA A 399 -16.01 19.84 20.83
C ALA A 399 -15.30 20.45 22.05
N VAL A 400 -13.96 20.42 22.11
CA VAL A 400 -13.22 21.03 23.21
C VAL A 400 -13.43 22.54 23.29
N ILE A 401 -13.56 23.24 22.16
CA ILE A 401 -13.80 24.69 22.14
C ILE A 401 -15.24 25.00 22.57
N SER A 402 -16.21 24.19 22.14
CA SER A 402 -17.64 24.39 22.38
C SER A 402 -18.14 23.85 23.73
N ALA A 403 -17.42 22.93 24.37
CA ALA A 403 -17.87 22.29 25.60
C ALA A 403 -18.03 23.29 26.76
N GLU A 404 -19.10 23.14 27.54
CA GLU A 404 -19.31 23.90 28.77
C GLU A 404 -18.63 23.21 29.97
N SER A 405 -18.45 21.89 29.90
CA SER A 405 -17.78 21.07 30.92
C SER A 405 -16.25 21.25 30.96
N PHE A 406 -15.65 21.23 32.15
CA PHE A 406 -14.20 21.41 32.35
C PHE A 406 -13.50 20.14 32.91
N PRO A 407 -13.55 18.99 32.20
CA PRO A 407 -12.82 17.80 32.65
C PRO A 407 -11.31 18.04 32.62
N LYS A 408 -10.56 17.33 33.49
CA LYS A 408 -9.09 17.49 33.61
C LYS A 408 -8.34 17.24 32.30
N TYR A 409 -8.87 16.38 31.42
CA TYR A 409 -8.28 16.03 30.13
C TYR A 409 -8.73 16.93 28.97
N ARG A 410 -9.50 18.01 29.20
CA ARG A 410 -10.01 18.88 28.14
C ARG A 410 -8.89 19.44 27.25
N TRP A 411 -7.91 20.10 27.88
CA TRP A 411 -6.80 20.70 27.16
C TRP A 411 -5.82 19.67 26.60
N THR A 412 -5.66 18.51 27.25
CA THR A 412 -4.83 17.43 26.71
C THR A 412 -5.48 16.79 25.48
N ASN A 413 -6.81 16.65 25.42
CA ASN A 413 -7.52 16.18 24.23
C ASN A 413 -7.32 17.16 23.04
N PHE A 414 -7.40 18.47 23.30
CA PHE A 414 -7.12 19.49 22.28
C PHE A 414 -5.68 19.40 21.75
N THR A 415 -4.69 19.33 22.64
CA THR A 415 -3.27 19.20 22.25
C THR A 415 -3.03 17.89 21.49
N TYR A 416 -3.60 16.79 21.95
CA TYR A 416 -3.52 15.49 21.29
C TYR A 416 -4.08 15.56 19.86
N SER A 417 -5.27 16.13 19.69
CA SER A 417 -5.94 16.24 18.38
C SER A 417 -5.12 17.08 17.38
N LEU A 418 -4.54 18.21 17.81
CA LEU A 418 -3.63 18.99 16.98
C LEU A 418 -2.37 18.22 16.59
N LEU A 419 -1.79 17.48 17.54
CA LEU A 419 -0.59 16.67 17.29
C LEU A 419 -0.87 15.50 16.33
N VAL A 420 -2.04 14.87 16.39
CA VAL A 420 -2.45 13.83 15.43
C VAL A 420 -2.47 14.37 14.01
N ILE A 421 -3.06 15.56 13.80
CA ILE A 421 -3.10 16.21 12.48
C ILE A 421 -1.68 16.48 11.98
N LEU A 422 -0.84 17.08 12.83
CA LEU A 422 0.55 17.42 12.49
C LEU A 422 1.40 16.17 12.19
N GLU A 423 1.31 15.14 13.03
CA GLU A 423 2.05 13.89 12.87
C GLU A 423 1.70 13.18 11.57
N LYS A 424 0.40 13.10 11.22
CA LYS A 424 -0.06 12.53 9.95
C LYS A 424 0.50 13.27 8.74
N TYR A 425 0.50 14.60 8.77
CA TYR A 425 1.05 15.41 7.68
C TYR A 425 2.55 15.17 7.48
N ILE A 426 3.32 15.21 8.57
CA ILE A 426 4.77 14.99 8.55
C ILE A 426 5.10 13.55 8.11
N GLN A 427 4.42 12.55 8.67
CA GLN A 427 4.67 11.14 8.36
C GLN A 427 4.31 10.81 6.91
N ASN A 428 3.18 11.31 6.39
CA ASN A 428 2.81 11.13 4.98
C ASN A 428 3.88 11.68 4.06
N LEU A 429 4.34 12.90 4.32
CA LEU A 429 5.37 13.53 3.52
C LEU A 429 6.70 12.74 3.60
N PHE A 430 7.08 12.27 4.79
CA PHE A 430 8.27 11.44 4.98
C PHE A 430 8.19 10.12 4.20
N ILE A 431 7.07 9.40 4.27
CA ILE A 431 6.88 8.13 3.56
C ILE A 431 6.89 8.35 2.04
N ILE A 432 6.15 9.35 1.55
CA ILE A 432 6.10 9.68 0.11
C ILE A 432 7.50 10.06 -0.40
N GLU A 433 8.19 10.98 0.25
CA GLU A 433 9.51 11.45 -0.19
C GLU A 433 10.57 10.33 -0.13
N SER A 434 10.47 9.44 0.85
CA SER A 434 11.39 8.30 1.01
C SER A 434 11.15 7.18 0.00
N LEU A 435 9.90 6.87 -0.35
CA LEU A 435 9.58 5.82 -1.32
C LEU A 435 9.85 6.22 -2.77
N TYR A 436 9.81 7.53 -3.09
CA TYR A 436 9.84 8.05 -4.46
C TYR A 436 11.14 8.77 -4.86
N ARG A 437 12.21 8.54 -4.10
CA ARG A 437 13.53 9.05 -4.45
C ARG A 437 14.22 8.16 -5.48
N LYS A 438 14.88 8.75 -6.49
CA LYS A 438 15.72 7.96 -7.43
C LYS A 438 16.85 7.28 -6.66
N GLN A 439 17.11 6.01 -6.95
CA GLN A 439 18.24 5.31 -6.35
C GLN A 439 19.54 5.90 -6.91
N SER A 440 20.46 6.34 -6.05
CA SER A 440 21.81 6.63 -6.50
C SER A 440 22.42 5.29 -6.91
N VAL A 441 22.50 5.02 -8.21
CA VAL A 441 23.39 4.00 -8.75
C VAL A 441 24.76 4.37 -8.21
N SER A 442 25.27 3.60 -7.25
CA SER A 442 26.61 3.82 -6.75
C SER A 442 27.53 3.43 -7.91
N GLU A 443 28.23 4.41 -8.50
CA GLU A 443 29.27 4.18 -9.51
C GLU A 443 30.36 3.19 -9.06
N LYS A 444 30.36 2.78 -7.78
CA LYS A 444 31.19 1.69 -7.27
C LYS A 444 30.87 0.33 -7.92
N ASP A 445 29.61 0.02 -8.19
CA ASP A 445 29.24 -1.28 -8.79
C ASP A 445 29.56 -1.34 -10.28
N GLN A 446 29.57 -0.21 -11.01
CA GLN A 446 30.00 -0.20 -12.41
C GLN A 446 31.52 -0.34 -12.55
N THR A 447 32.29 0.10 -11.56
CA THR A 447 33.76 -0.01 -11.62
C THR A 447 34.23 -1.41 -11.21
N GLU A 448 33.58 -2.06 -10.24
CA GLU A 448 33.86 -3.46 -9.87
C GLU A 448 33.37 -4.45 -10.94
N THR A 449 32.19 -4.24 -11.55
CA THR A 449 31.72 -5.13 -12.63
C THR A 449 32.56 -5.01 -13.91
N ARG A 450 33.18 -3.84 -14.16
CA ARG A 450 34.10 -3.66 -15.30
C ARG A 450 35.50 -4.21 -15.03
N ALA A 451 35.88 -4.35 -13.76
CA ALA A 451 37.16 -4.94 -13.34
C ALA A 451 37.08 -6.48 -13.24
N GLU A 452 35.94 -7.06 -12.84
CA GLU A 452 35.75 -8.51 -12.81
C GLU A 452 35.57 -9.13 -14.20
N VAL A 453 35.03 -8.39 -15.19
CA VAL A 453 34.94 -8.87 -16.58
C VAL A 453 36.30 -8.77 -17.32
N LEU A 454 37.29 -8.07 -16.76
CA LEU A 454 38.60 -7.87 -17.41
C LEU A 454 39.76 -8.64 -16.76
N SER A 455 39.49 -9.59 -15.85
CA SER A 455 40.53 -10.40 -15.21
C SER A 455 40.17 -11.88 -15.08
N VAL A 456 39.95 -12.55 -16.21
CA VAL A 456 40.26 -13.98 -16.34
C VAL A 456 41.13 -14.18 -17.58
N THR A 457 42.35 -14.63 -17.34
CA THR A 457 43.43 -14.89 -18.29
C THR A 457 43.06 -15.90 -19.38
N GLY A 458 43.50 -15.63 -20.61
CA GLY A 458 44.29 -16.59 -21.39
C GLY A 458 43.58 -17.51 -22.37
N SER A 459 43.90 -17.30 -23.66
CA SER A 459 43.90 -18.27 -24.78
C SER A 459 42.57 -18.73 -25.39
N SER A 460 42.21 -18.15 -26.54
CA SER A 460 42.09 -18.89 -27.81
C SER A 460 41.66 -17.95 -28.94
N ASN A 461 42.33 -18.07 -30.08
CA ASN A 461 42.15 -17.31 -31.32
C ASN A 461 40.68 -17.16 -31.75
N LEU A 462 40.23 -15.91 -31.99
CA LEU A 462 39.29 -15.65 -33.07
C LEU A 462 39.45 -14.22 -33.60
N SER A 463 39.92 -14.17 -34.85
CA SER A 463 39.92 -13.04 -35.78
C SER A 463 38.63 -12.21 -35.71
N LEU A 464 38.77 -10.89 -35.53
CA LEU A 464 37.73 -9.94 -35.88
C LEU A 464 38.32 -8.90 -36.84
N ALA A 465 37.97 -9.09 -38.11
CA ALA A 465 38.25 -8.19 -39.22
C ALA A 465 37.62 -6.79 -39.00
N PRO A 466 38.20 -5.71 -39.56
CA PRO A 466 37.62 -4.39 -39.50
C PRO A 466 36.54 -4.21 -40.59
N PRO A 467 35.51 -3.35 -40.37
CA PRO A 467 34.53 -3.06 -41.41
C PRO A 467 35.09 -2.01 -42.40
N TYR A 468 35.04 -2.36 -43.69
CA TYR A 468 35.41 -1.50 -44.81
C TYR A 468 34.20 -0.66 -45.31
N ASN A 469 34.46 0.64 -45.59
CA ASN A 469 34.02 1.48 -46.73
C ASN A 469 33.80 2.95 -46.29
N GLY A 470 34.49 3.98 -46.80
CA GLY A 470 35.51 4.00 -47.85
C GLY A 470 36.20 5.37 -48.04
N ILE A 471 37.27 5.31 -48.85
CA ILE A 471 37.96 6.34 -49.66
C ILE A 471 38.54 7.58 -48.94
N ILE A 472 39.87 7.67 -48.85
CA ILE A 472 40.76 8.64 -49.56
C ILE A 472 42.24 8.27 -49.30
N ASN A 473 43.03 8.31 -50.38
CA ASN A 473 44.47 7.98 -50.49
C ASN A 473 45.41 8.83 -49.62
N ARG A 474 46.55 8.26 -49.17
CA ARG A 474 47.89 8.38 -49.80
C ARG A 474 49.02 7.94 -48.86
N ALA A 475 49.91 7.13 -49.45
CA ALA A 475 51.38 7.23 -49.38
C ALA A 475 52.16 6.61 -48.19
N PHE A 476 53.01 5.64 -48.60
CA PHE A 476 54.38 5.33 -48.15
C PHE A 476 54.53 4.63 -46.77
N GLU A 477 54.88 3.34 -46.76
CA GLU A 477 56.26 2.78 -46.74
C GLU A 477 56.90 2.93 -45.34
N ASP A 478 57.61 1.99 -44.73
CA ASP A 478 57.99 0.62 -45.05
C ASP A 478 58.60 0.03 -43.76
N GLN A 479 58.73 -1.31 -43.71
CA GLN A 479 59.79 -2.09 -43.07
C GLN A 479 59.93 -2.07 -41.52
N ASP A 480 59.68 -3.24 -40.89
CA ASP A 480 60.68 -4.27 -40.52
C ASP A 480 61.38 -3.89 -39.19
N LYS A 481 61.72 -4.75 -38.23
CA LYS A 481 61.56 -6.18 -37.95
C LYS A 481 62.23 -6.39 -36.59
N VAL A 482 61.85 -7.47 -35.92
CA VAL A 482 62.71 -8.32 -35.07
C VAL A 482 63.01 -7.88 -33.63
N CYS A 483 62.72 -8.85 -32.76
CA CYS A 483 62.97 -8.99 -31.34
C CYS A 483 64.47 -9.12 -31.01
N ALA A 484 64.87 -8.74 -29.79
CA ALA A 484 65.46 -9.67 -28.82
C ALA A 484 65.82 -8.97 -27.50
N SER A 485 65.30 -9.60 -26.45
CA SER A 485 65.63 -9.68 -25.03
C SER A 485 67.06 -9.43 -24.51
N LEU A 486 67.10 -9.12 -23.19
CA LEU A 486 68.20 -9.21 -22.20
C LEU A 486 69.19 -8.03 -22.26
N GLU A 487 69.70 -7.44 -21.18
CA GLU A 487 69.72 -7.74 -19.75
C GLU A 487 70.11 -6.44 -18.99
N ASN A 488 69.89 -6.40 -17.68
CA ASN A 488 70.33 -5.34 -16.77
C ASN A 488 71.87 -5.14 -16.83
N ASP A 489 72.33 -3.90 -16.67
CA ASP A 489 73.15 -3.53 -15.50
C ASP A 489 73.45 -2.03 -15.41
N GLN A 490 73.57 -1.60 -14.14
CA GLN A 490 74.00 -0.29 -13.61
C GLN A 490 75.41 0.06 -14.14
N GLU A 491 75.98 1.27 -14.14
CA GLU A 491 75.82 2.48 -13.33
C GLU A 491 76.74 3.56 -13.97
N GLY A 492 76.47 4.85 -13.76
CA GLY A 492 77.55 5.85 -13.67
C GLY A 492 77.63 6.99 -14.68
N ASN A 493 77.19 8.17 -14.22
CA ASN A 493 77.81 9.50 -14.39
C ASN A 493 77.86 10.17 -15.79
N ARG A 494 77.05 11.22 -15.99
CA ARG A 494 77.46 12.64 -15.78
C ARG A 494 76.40 13.66 -16.26
N GLN A 495 76.13 14.62 -15.36
CA GLN A 495 76.02 16.08 -15.56
C GLN A 495 74.91 16.64 -16.47
N VAL A 496 73.86 17.24 -15.89
CA VAL A 496 73.73 18.67 -15.47
C VAL A 496 73.22 19.57 -16.60
N TYR A 497 71.93 19.92 -16.51
CA TYR A 497 71.40 21.29 -16.57
C TYR A 497 70.14 21.37 -15.70
N SER A 498 69.85 22.57 -15.20
CA SER A 498 69.40 22.82 -13.83
C SER A 498 68.07 23.59 -13.71
N TYR A 499 67.25 23.20 -12.71
CA TYR A 499 66.33 24.02 -11.88
C TYR A 499 64.98 24.54 -12.49
N PRO A 500 63.99 24.99 -11.69
CA PRO A 500 63.01 24.11 -11.01
C PRO A 500 61.55 24.65 -11.08
N ARG A 501 60.50 23.81 -11.11
CA ARG A 501 59.17 24.31 -10.71
C ARG A 501 58.27 23.22 -10.14
N ARG A 502 57.92 23.42 -8.87
CA ARG A 502 56.94 22.72 -8.04
C ARG A 502 55.77 22.14 -8.85
N LEU A 503 55.54 20.83 -8.74
CA LEU A 503 54.19 20.31 -8.86
C LEU A 503 53.46 20.57 -7.53
N PRO A 504 52.23 21.10 -7.55
CA PRO A 504 51.43 21.18 -6.35
C PRO A 504 51.03 19.77 -5.94
N GLU A 505 51.33 19.44 -4.69
CA GLU A 505 50.75 18.32 -3.96
C GLU A 505 49.23 18.52 -3.88
N VAL A 506 48.51 18.08 -4.91
CA VAL A 506 47.04 17.99 -4.85
C VAL A 506 46.72 16.77 -3.99
N SER A 507 46.54 17.04 -2.70
CA SER A 507 45.97 16.12 -1.74
C SER A 507 44.60 15.63 -2.21
N ILE A 508 44.54 14.45 -2.83
CA ILE A 508 43.29 13.71 -3.04
C ILE A 508 42.84 13.14 -1.68
N SER A 509 42.32 14.01 -0.81
CA SER A 509 41.71 13.65 0.48
C SER A 509 40.18 13.67 0.46
N ALA A 510 39.56 13.85 -0.72
CA ALA A 510 38.13 14.05 -0.87
C ALA A 510 37.20 12.80 -0.91
N PRO A 511 37.62 11.55 -1.23
CA PRO A 511 36.65 10.44 -1.36
C PRO A 511 36.22 9.83 -0.01
N LYS A 512 37.10 9.80 1.01
CA LYS A 512 36.78 9.23 2.33
C LYS A 512 35.74 10.06 3.11
N ARG A 513 35.81 11.39 3.04
CA ARG A 513 34.92 12.30 3.81
C ARG A 513 33.48 12.30 3.28
N ARG A 514 33.31 12.23 1.94
CA ARG A 514 31.98 12.14 1.29
C ARG A 514 31.32 10.77 1.55
N SER A 515 32.09 9.68 1.47
CA SER A 515 31.63 8.33 1.80
C SER A 515 31.21 8.18 3.27
N ALA A 516 31.96 8.74 4.21
CA ALA A 516 31.62 8.68 5.63
C ALA A 516 30.35 9.49 5.99
N LYS A 517 30.17 10.67 5.37
CA LYS A 517 28.96 11.50 5.57
C LYS A 517 27.71 10.83 5.01
N LEU A 518 27.81 10.20 3.84
CA LEU A 518 26.73 9.43 3.22
C LEU A 518 26.32 8.22 4.09
N ASN A 519 27.30 7.50 4.66
CA ASN A 519 27.03 6.39 5.58
C ASN A 519 26.35 6.84 6.88
N LYS A 520 26.73 7.99 7.45
CA LYS A 520 26.08 8.54 8.66
C LYS A 520 24.62 8.94 8.40
N ARG A 521 24.33 9.60 7.26
CA ARG A 521 22.96 9.96 6.86
C ARG A 521 22.08 8.72 6.66
N ARG A 522 22.61 7.72 5.96
CA ARG A 522 21.94 6.43 5.75
C ARG A 522 21.63 5.72 7.07
N LYS A 523 22.60 5.68 8.00
CA LYS A 523 22.42 5.12 9.35
C LYS A 523 21.35 5.89 10.13
N ALA A 524 21.34 7.22 10.10
CA ALA A 524 20.33 8.03 10.76
C ALA A 524 18.91 7.75 10.21
N LEU A 525 18.74 7.73 8.89
CA LEU A 525 17.46 7.43 8.25
C LEU A 525 16.96 6.02 8.57
N LYS A 526 17.83 5.01 8.65
CA LYS A 526 17.43 3.66 9.09
C LYS A 526 16.95 3.63 10.55
N ASN A 527 17.64 4.33 11.44
CA ASN A 527 17.22 4.41 12.85
C ASN A 527 15.86 5.13 12.97
N ILE A 528 15.64 6.21 12.21
CA ILE A 528 14.35 6.91 12.15
C ILE A 528 13.25 5.99 11.61
N ALA A 529 13.51 5.27 10.51
CA ALA A 529 12.52 4.37 9.91
C ALA A 529 12.12 3.24 10.86
N VAL A 530 13.07 2.62 11.58
CA VAL A 530 12.74 1.56 12.57
C VAL A 530 12.00 2.13 13.78
N PHE A 531 12.40 3.30 14.27
CA PHE A 531 11.68 3.96 15.35
C PHE A 531 10.22 4.23 14.96
N LEU A 532 9.99 4.87 13.82
CA LEU A 532 8.64 5.16 13.31
C LEU A 532 7.85 3.87 13.03
N PHE A 533 8.50 2.82 12.55
CA PHE A 533 7.88 1.51 12.33
C PHE A 533 7.32 0.94 13.64
N LEU A 534 8.14 0.89 14.70
CA LEU A 534 7.71 0.38 16.01
C LEU A 534 6.65 1.29 16.67
N CYS A 535 6.75 2.61 16.52
CA CYS A 535 5.74 3.54 17.01
C CYS A 535 4.39 3.40 16.28
N ASN A 536 4.38 3.12 14.97
CA ASN A 536 3.13 2.88 14.26
C ASN A 536 2.49 1.55 14.65
N ILE A 537 3.28 0.49 14.89
CA ILE A 537 2.76 -0.76 15.47
C ILE A 537 2.17 -0.50 16.86
N SER A 538 2.88 0.26 17.69
CA SER A 538 2.45 0.65 19.03
C SER A 538 1.08 1.34 19.01
N LEU A 539 0.95 2.42 18.22
CA LEU A 539 -0.29 3.19 18.11
C LEU A 539 -1.42 2.45 17.37
N TRP A 540 -1.11 1.36 16.67
CA TRP A 540 -2.10 0.47 16.08
C TRP A 540 -2.69 -0.49 17.12
N ILE A 541 -1.85 -1.05 18.00
CA ILE A 541 -2.26 -2.01 19.03
C ILE A 541 -3.28 -1.41 20.01
N LEU A 542 -3.11 -0.16 20.48
CA LEU A 542 -4.04 0.43 21.47
C LEU A 542 -5.51 0.33 21.00
N PRO A 543 -5.91 0.97 19.88
CA PRO A 543 -7.29 0.93 19.43
C PRO A 543 -7.72 -0.45 18.91
N ALA A 544 -6.80 -1.29 18.41
CA ALA A 544 -7.12 -2.65 17.98
C ALA A 544 -7.54 -3.55 19.15
N PHE A 545 -7.00 -3.34 20.35
CA PHE A 545 -7.35 -4.12 21.55
C PHE A 545 -8.37 -3.41 22.47
N GLY A 546 -9.12 -2.44 21.93
CA GLY A 546 -10.25 -1.84 22.64
C GLY A 546 -9.93 -0.59 23.46
N CYS A 547 -8.69 -0.10 23.46
CA CYS A 547 -8.37 1.20 24.07
C CYS A 547 -8.78 2.34 23.14
N ARG A 548 -10.02 2.83 23.30
CA ARG A 548 -10.65 3.85 22.44
C ARG A 548 -11.30 4.96 23.27
N PRO A 549 -10.51 5.84 23.91
CA PRO A 549 -11.04 6.88 24.78
C PRO A 549 -11.96 7.87 24.09
N GLN A 550 -11.98 7.90 22.76
CA GLN A 550 -12.93 8.69 21.98
C GLN A 550 -14.39 8.28 22.21
N TYR A 551 -14.67 7.02 22.56
CA TYR A 551 -16.01 6.57 22.98
C TYR A 551 -16.25 6.82 24.47
N ASP A 552 -15.20 6.75 25.29
CA ASP A 552 -15.33 6.72 26.75
C ASP A 552 -15.24 8.10 27.44
N ASN A 553 -14.73 9.13 26.74
CA ASN A 553 -14.45 10.44 27.34
C ASN A 553 -15.69 11.37 27.45
N GLY A 554 -16.79 11.08 26.75
CA GLY A 554 -18.05 11.84 26.75
C GLY A 554 -18.03 13.29 26.24
N LEU A 555 -16.86 13.89 25.97
CA LEU A 555 -16.75 15.32 25.66
C LEU A 555 -17.34 15.64 24.27
N GLU A 556 -16.98 14.84 23.28
CA GLU A 556 -17.51 14.95 21.94
C GLU A 556 -19.00 14.57 21.88
N GLU A 557 -19.46 13.69 22.77
CA GLU A 557 -20.88 13.31 22.89
C GLU A 557 -21.75 14.46 23.41
N GLU A 558 -21.23 15.28 24.32
CA GLU A 558 -21.92 16.48 24.81
C GLU A 558 -22.19 17.48 23.67
N THR A 559 -21.26 17.58 22.72
CA THR A 559 -21.36 18.56 21.60
C THR A 559 -22.17 18.02 20.42
N PHE A 560 -21.91 16.79 19.97
CA PHE A 560 -22.50 16.24 18.75
C PHE A 560 -23.71 15.33 19.01
N GLY A 561 -23.93 14.93 20.26
CA GLY A 561 -24.87 13.89 20.64
C GLY A 561 -24.30 12.48 20.41
N VAL A 562 -24.67 11.55 21.27
CA VAL A 562 -24.18 10.15 21.29
C VAL A 562 -24.30 9.47 19.92
N THR A 563 -25.45 9.59 19.26
CA THR A 563 -25.72 8.91 17.97
C THR A 563 -24.83 9.43 16.85
N THR A 564 -24.69 10.76 16.73
CA THR A 564 -23.89 11.38 15.66
C THR A 564 -22.41 11.09 15.87
N TRP A 565 -21.93 11.26 17.11
CA TRP A 565 -20.52 11.03 17.43
C TRP A 565 -20.12 9.56 17.22
N THR A 566 -20.94 8.62 17.69
CA THR A 566 -20.71 7.20 17.47
C THR A 566 -20.65 6.88 15.98
N THR A 567 -21.53 7.46 15.16
CA THR A 567 -21.52 7.27 13.70
C THR A 567 -20.22 7.78 13.07
N ILE A 568 -19.72 8.94 13.49
CA ILE A 568 -18.44 9.49 13.02
C ILE A 568 -17.29 8.55 13.38
N LEU A 569 -17.22 8.09 14.63
CA LEU A 569 -16.17 7.19 15.09
C LEU A 569 -16.20 5.85 14.34
N ASN A 570 -17.39 5.29 14.13
CA ASN A 570 -17.59 4.04 13.40
C ASN A 570 -17.07 4.10 11.95
N PHE A 571 -17.15 5.27 11.32
CA PHE A 571 -16.58 5.49 9.99
C PHE A 571 -15.07 5.76 10.03
N ALA A 572 -14.62 6.59 10.96
CA ALA A 572 -13.28 7.17 10.93
C ALA A 572 -12.21 6.32 11.65
N MET A 573 -12.58 5.58 12.69
CA MET A 573 -11.66 4.71 13.44
C MET A 573 -11.07 3.59 12.58
N PRO A 574 -11.86 2.86 11.75
CA PRO A 574 -11.30 1.85 10.86
C PRO A 574 -10.31 2.42 9.84
N MET A 575 -10.57 3.61 9.31
CA MET A 575 -9.63 4.30 8.41
C MET A 575 -8.33 4.66 9.13
N SER A 576 -8.43 5.14 10.37
CA SER A 576 -7.29 5.46 11.24
C SER A 576 -6.44 4.22 11.56
N LEU A 577 -7.07 3.09 11.85
CA LEU A 577 -6.40 1.79 12.04
C LEU A 577 -5.68 1.35 10.77
N PHE A 578 -6.39 1.38 9.64
CA PHE A 578 -5.82 1.04 8.34
C PHE A 578 -4.61 1.90 7.98
N TYR A 579 -4.68 3.21 8.25
CA TYR A 579 -3.55 4.12 8.05
C TYR A 579 -2.30 3.64 8.77
N ARG A 580 -2.42 3.24 10.05
CA ARG A 580 -1.27 2.81 10.85
C ARG A 580 -0.66 1.54 10.26
N MET A 581 -1.48 0.56 9.90
CA MET A 581 -1.00 -0.69 9.30
C MET A 581 -0.35 -0.46 7.93
N HIS A 582 -0.96 0.35 7.07
CA HIS A 582 -0.37 0.71 5.78
C HIS A 582 0.96 1.47 5.96
N SER A 583 1.03 2.40 6.91
CA SER A 583 2.26 3.11 7.25
C SER A 583 3.37 2.16 7.74
N VAL A 584 3.05 1.13 8.53
CA VAL A 584 4.00 0.09 8.95
C VAL A 584 4.60 -0.62 7.73
N ALA A 585 3.75 -1.01 6.77
CA ALA A 585 4.19 -1.65 5.53
C ALA A 585 5.10 -0.72 4.71
N SER A 586 4.68 0.53 4.52
CA SER A 586 5.46 1.53 3.77
C SER A 586 6.81 1.83 4.44
N LEU A 587 6.84 2.01 5.76
CA LEU A 587 8.07 2.26 6.52
C LEU A 587 9.02 1.06 6.48
N PHE A 588 8.50 -0.16 6.44
CA PHE A 588 9.31 -1.36 6.23
C PHE A 588 9.95 -1.38 4.84
N GLU A 589 9.22 -0.97 3.80
CA GLU A 589 9.79 -0.81 2.46
C GLU A 589 10.87 0.29 2.43
N VAL A 590 10.63 1.41 3.12
CA VAL A 590 11.62 2.48 3.30
C VAL A 590 12.88 1.95 3.97
N LEU A 591 12.75 1.15 5.04
CA LEU A 591 13.89 0.54 5.73
C LEU A 591 14.74 -0.36 4.84
N ARG A 592 14.11 -1.02 3.86
CA ARG A 592 14.83 -1.86 2.88
C ARG A 592 15.52 -1.05 1.79
N LYS A 593 15.00 0.15 1.48
CA LYS A 593 15.54 1.06 0.45
C LYS A 593 16.70 1.92 0.98
N VAL A 594 16.49 2.54 2.14
CA VAL A 594 17.54 3.27 2.88
C VAL A 594 18.59 2.27 3.35
#